data_AF-A0A9D4W835-F1
#
_entry.id   AF-A0A9D4W835-F1
#
_cell.length_a   1.000
_cell.length_b   1.000
_cell.length_c   1.000
_cell.angle_alpha   90.00
_cell.angle_beta   90.00
_cell.angle_gamma   90.00
#
_symmetry.space_group_name_H-M   'P 1'
#
loop_
_entity.id
_entity.type
_entity.pdbx_description
1 polymer ?
#
loop_
_entity_poly.entity_id
_entity_poly.type
_entity_poly.pdbx_seq_one_letter_code
_entity_poly.pdbx_strand_id
1 'polypeptide(L)'
;MDKNIKLYMWLVHFLLLYCAIQNLVFLGNHSVQQGLSEPLLDQKFETKQTGFGHATFLSKLVFSWINSLLILGYSKPLDLEEIPSLVSEDEANMAYQKFVHAWESLVRERARNKSKSLVLWSIVRTYFGENMLIAFYGLIRTISVAVSPLILYAFVKYSNRTEPDLRQGLSIVCFLIVTKLFESLSQRHWFFNSRRSGLKMRSALMVAVYQKQLKLSNSARTRHSAGEIVNYIAVDAYRMGEFPWWFHMTWTSALQLVLSIGVLYGVVGIGALPGRAS
;
A
#
# COMPACT_ATOMS: atom_id res chain seq x y z
N MET A 1 23.78 7.99 32.75
CA MET A 1 23.33 7.80 31.35
C MET A 1 22.27 6.69 31.19
N ASP A 2 21.59 6.26 32.27
CA ASP A 2 20.74 5.05 32.26
C ASP A 2 19.23 5.31 32.43
N LYS A 3 18.83 6.50 32.88
CA LYS A 3 17.42 6.81 33.14
C LYS A 3 16.63 7.07 31.84
N ASN A 4 17.26 7.71 30.85
CA ASN A 4 16.60 8.03 29.58
C ASN A 4 16.36 6.78 28.72
N ILE A 5 17.28 5.81 28.74
CA ILE A 5 17.11 4.55 28.00
C ILE A 5 16.02 3.69 28.64
N LYS A 6 15.95 3.65 29.97
CA LYS A 6 14.85 3.00 30.70
C LYS A 6 13.50 3.66 30.41
N LEU A 7 13.46 4.99 30.29
CA LEU A 7 12.25 5.73 29.93
C LEU A 7 11.76 5.39 28.52
N TYR A 8 12.67 5.32 27.52
CA TYR A 8 12.32 4.94 26.15
C TYR A 8 11.84 3.48 26.06
N MET A 9 12.52 2.54 26.73
CA MET A 9 12.06 1.14 26.77
C MET A 9 10.70 1.02 27.46
N TRP A 10 10.48 1.75 28.55
CA TRP A 10 9.18 1.76 29.22
C TRP A 10 8.09 2.35 28.33
N LEU A 11 8.36 3.43 27.60
CA LEU A 11 7.44 4.02 26.62
C LEU A 11 7.07 3.04 25.50
N VAL A 12 8.04 2.30 24.98
CA VAL A 12 7.82 1.28 23.94
C VAL A 12 7.01 0.11 24.48
N HIS A 13 7.31 -0.39 25.68
CA HIS A 13 6.53 -1.43 26.34
C HIS A 13 5.11 -0.95 26.69
N PHE A 14 4.94 0.30 27.10
CA PHE A 14 3.64 0.89 27.38
C PHE A 14 2.81 1.06 26.11
N LEU A 15 3.42 1.46 24.99
CA LEU A 15 2.75 1.56 23.70
C LEU A 15 2.36 0.19 23.16
N LEU A 16 3.23 -0.82 23.26
CA LEU A 16 2.92 -2.18 22.85
C LEU A 16 1.84 -2.82 23.73
N LEU A 17 1.90 -2.60 25.05
CA LEU A 17 0.87 -3.03 25.99
C LEU A 17 -0.45 -2.29 25.76
N TYR A 18 -0.43 -0.99 25.49
CA TYR A 18 -1.59 -0.20 25.12
C TYR A 18 -2.22 -0.68 23.81
N CYS A 19 -1.40 -0.99 22.79
CA CYS A 19 -1.89 -1.59 21.54
C CYS A 19 -2.45 -3.01 21.76
N ALA A 20 -1.87 -3.80 22.66
CA ALA A 20 -2.39 -5.12 23.01
C ALA A 20 -3.72 -5.03 23.79
N ILE A 21 -3.82 -4.11 24.76
CA ILE A 21 -5.04 -3.87 25.54
C ILE A 21 -6.13 -3.24 24.67
N GLN A 22 -5.81 -2.31 23.77
CA GLN A 22 -6.79 -1.81 22.79
C GLN A 22 -7.30 -2.93 21.88
N ASN A 23 -6.43 -3.81 21.40
CA ASN A 23 -6.86 -4.97 20.62
C ASN A 23 -7.72 -5.93 21.44
N LEU A 24 -7.41 -6.15 22.72
CA LEU A 24 -8.16 -7.06 23.60
C LEU A 24 -9.52 -6.47 24.03
N VAL A 25 -9.57 -5.19 24.37
CA VAL A 25 -10.81 -4.45 24.70
C VAL A 25 -11.69 -4.29 23.47
N PHE A 26 -11.11 -4.11 22.28
CA PHE A 26 -11.85 -4.10 21.02
C PHE A 26 -12.44 -5.48 20.69
N LEU A 27 -11.70 -6.57 20.94
CA LEU A 27 -12.20 -7.94 20.82
C LEU A 27 -13.34 -8.21 21.82
N GLY A 28 -13.20 -7.75 23.07
CA GLY A 28 -14.18 -7.93 24.14
C GLY A 28 -15.46 -7.10 23.98
N ASN A 29 -15.36 -5.85 23.50
CA ASN A 29 -16.53 -5.00 23.26
C ASN A 29 -17.38 -5.48 22.08
N HIS A 30 -16.77 -6.13 21.07
CA HIS A 30 -17.52 -6.71 19.96
C HIS A 30 -18.21 -8.04 20.30
N SER A 31 -17.74 -8.78 21.32
CA SER A 31 -18.44 -9.98 21.79
C SER A 31 -19.67 -9.69 22.66
N VAL A 32 -19.79 -8.49 23.24
CA VAL A 32 -20.88 -8.15 24.18
C VAL A 32 -22.07 -7.47 23.50
N GLN A 33 -21.90 -6.81 22.35
CA GLN A 33 -22.99 -6.08 21.69
C GLN A 33 -23.85 -6.92 20.70
N GLN A 34 -23.66 -8.24 20.64
CA GLN A 34 -24.47 -9.14 19.80
C GLN A 34 -25.53 -9.94 20.57
N GLY A 35 -25.81 -9.54 21.81
CA GLY A 35 -26.89 -10.12 22.63
C GLY A 35 -28.08 -9.17 22.77
N LEU A 36 -29.17 -9.50 22.05
CA LEU A 36 -30.57 -9.16 22.31
C LEU A 36 -31.07 -7.72 22.00
N SER A 37 -31.92 -7.70 20.95
CA SER A 37 -33.09 -6.85 20.73
C SER A 37 -32.89 -5.52 19.97
N GLU A 38 -33.17 -5.55 18.67
CA GLU A 38 -33.81 -4.40 17.99
C GLU A 38 -34.79 -4.89 16.90
N PRO A 39 -35.97 -4.25 16.75
CA PRO A 39 -37.09 -4.78 15.97
C PRO A 39 -36.99 -4.47 14.46
N LEU A 40 -37.49 -5.42 13.67
CA LEU A 40 -37.41 -5.55 12.21
C LEU A 40 -38.31 -4.61 11.39
N LEU A 41 -38.55 -3.36 11.79
CA LEU A 41 -39.41 -2.46 10.99
C LEU A 41 -38.93 -1.01 11.04
N ASP A 42 -38.06 -0.69 10.08
CA ASP A 42 -37.99 0.53 9.24
C ASP A 42 -36.54 0.80 8.82
N GLN A 43 -35.91 -0.17 8.16
CA GLN A 43 -34.57 0.03 7.60
C GLN A 43 -34.71 0.75 6.25
N LYS A 44 -34.86 2.08 6.32
CA LYS A 44 -34.27 2.95 5.30
C LYS A 44 -32.88 2.40 5.02
N PHE A 45 -32.64 1.99 3.78
CA PHE A 45 -31.31 1.59 3.29
C PHE A 45 -30.37 2.81 3.36
N GLU A 46 -29.94 3.19 4.56
CA GLU A 46 -28.74 3.96 4.74
C GLU A 46 -27.61 3.06 4.28
N THR A 47 -27.18 3.29 3.04
CA THR A 47 -25.95 2.77 2.44
C THR A 47 -24.90 2.58 3.54
N LYS A 48 -24.59 1.34 3.92
CA LYS A 48 -23.53 1.04 4.90
C LYS A 48 -22.26 1.71 4.42
N GLN A 49 -21.98 2.91 4.92
CA GLN A 49 -20.84 3.70 4.49
C GLN A 49 -19.58 2.92 4.82
N THR A 50 -18.61 2.98 3.90
CA THR A 50 -17.38 2.19 3.99
C THR A 50 -16.70 2.33 5.35
N GLY A 51 -16.39 1.17 5.96
CA GLY A 51 -15.54 1.12 7.14
C GLY A 51 -14.21 1.87 6.92
N PHE A 52 -13.71 1.89 5.67
CA PHE A 52 -12.50 2.65 5.30
C PHE A 52 -12.66 4.17 5.41
N GLY A 53 -13.78 4.76 4.99
CA GLY A 53 -14.01 6.21 5.05
C GLY A 53 -14.01 6.75 6.48
N HIS A 54 -14.67 6.04 7.39
CA HIS A 54 -14.85 6.41 8.80
C HIS A 54 -13.78 5.83 9.74
N ALA A 55 -12.88 4.98 9.24
CA ALA A 55 -11.84 4.38 10.06
C ALA A 55 -10.90 5.44 10.66
N THR A 56 -10.64 5.28 11.95
CA THR A 56 -9.61 6.04 12.66
C THR A 56 -8.23 5.78 12.06
N PHE A 57 -7.28 6.68 12.30
CA PHE A 57 -5.92 6.56 11.80
C PHE A 57 -5.29 5.20 12.15
N LEU A 58 -5.43 4.74 13.41
CA LEU A 58 -4.93 3.44 13.83
C LEU A 58 -5.62 2.29 13.10
N SER A 59 -6.93 2.38 12.88
CA SER A 59 -7.65 1.34 12.14
C SER A 59 -7.19 1.25 10.68
N LYS A 60 -6.88 2.38 10.04
CA LYS A 60 -6.27 2.42 8.70
C LYS A 60 -4.84 1.86 8.70
N LEU A 61 -4.05 2.14 9.73
CA LEU A 61 -2.67 1.68 9.89
C LEU A 61 -2.58 0.15 9.99
N VAL A 62 -3.42 -0.47 10.81
CA VAL A 62 -3.42 -1.93 11.04
C VAL A 62 -4.44 -2.69 10.19
N PHE A 63 -5.13 -1.98 9.28
CA PHE A 63 -6.18 -2.53 8.43
C PHE A 63 -7.36 -3.17 9.19
N SER A 64 -7.62 -2.79 10.44
CA SER A 64 -8.69 -3.42 11.24
C SER A 64 -10.10 -3.12 10.72
N TRP A 65 -10.27 -2.07 9.91
CA TRP A 65 -11.55 -1.70 9.31
C TRP A 65 -12.15 -2.77 8.39
N ILE A 66 -11.33 -3.71 7.90
CA ILE A 66 -11.81 -4.82 7.05
C ILE A 66 -12.30 -6.02 7.88
N ASN A 67 -11.96 -6.09 9.18
CA ASN A 67 -12.18 -7.26 10.02
C ASN A 67 -13.65 -7.66 10.07
N SER A 68 -14.56 -6.69 10.17
CA SER A 68 -16.01 -6.96 10.20
C SER A 68 -16.49 -7.67 8.93
N LEU A 69 -15.95 -7.31 7.77
CA LEU A 69 -16.30 -7.95 6.50
C LEU A 69 -15.69 -9.36 6.39
N LEU A 70 -14.44 -9.54 6.85
CA LEU A 70 -13.79 -10.85 6.86
C LEU A 70 -14.49 -11.84 7.79
N ILE A 71 -14.92 -11.39 8.97
CA ILE A 71 -15.67 -12.22 9.92
C ILE A 71 -17.03 -12.61 9.33
N LEU A 72 -17.72 -11.67 8.67
CA LEU A 72 -18.99 -11.97 8.00
C LEU A 72 -18.80 -13.02 6.89
N GLY A 73 -17.77 -12.86 6.05
CA GLY A 73 -17.44 -13.79 4.98
C GLY A 73 -16.93 -15.15 5.44
N TYR A 74 -16.41 -15.24 6.67
CA TYR A 74 -16.08 -16.52 7.31
C TYR A 74 -17.36 -17.25 7.76
N SER A 75 -18.33 -16.51 8.29
CA SER A 75 -19.58 -17.07 8.81
C SER A 75 -20.56 -17.48 7.70
N LYS A 76 -20.62 -16.74 6.60
CA LYS A 76 -21.46 -17.07 5.44
C LYS A 76 -20.89 -16.54 4.13
N PRO A 77 -21.25 -17.14 2.97
CA PRO A 77 -21.02 -16.52 1.67
C PRO A 77 -21.62 -15.11 1.63
N LEU A 78 -20.86 -14.15 1.12
CA LEU A 78 -21.28 -12.75 1.06
C LEU A 78 -22.19 -12.49 -0.13
N ASP A 79 -23.33 -11.86 0.13
CA ASP A 79 -24.19 -11.31 -0.92
C ASP A 79 -23.67 -9.93 -1.38
N LEU A 80 -24.06 -9.49 -2.58
CA LEU A 80 -23.56 -8.23 -3.17
C LEU A 80 -23.96 -7.01 -2.34
N GLU A 81 -25.12 -7.05 -1.70
CA GLU A 81 -25.67 -5.99 -0.86
C GLU A 81 -24.88 -5.83 0.46
N GLU A 82 -24.12 -6.84 0.87
CA GLU A 82 -23.32 -6.84 2.09
C GLU A 82 -21.91 -6.28 1.87
N ILE A 83 -21.50 -6.15 0.60
CA ILE A 83 -20.23 -5.54 0.23
C ILE A 83 -20.35 -4.02 0.43
N PRO A 84 -19.47 -3.42 1.24
CA PRO A 84 -19.47 -1.97 1.42
C PRO A 84 -19.33 -1.26 0.07
N SER A 85 -19.97 -0.11 -0.07
CA SER A 85 -19.82 0.75 -1.26
C SER A 85 -18.37 1.23 -1.43
N LEU A 86 -18.06 2.03 -2.45
CA LEU A 86 -16.74 2.65 -2.55
C LEU A 86 -16.70 3.96 -1.75
N VAL A 87 -15.52 4.36 -1.29
CA VAL A 87 -15.33 5.77 -0.88
C VAL A 87 -15.41 6.65 -2.11
N SER A 88 -15.93 7.87 -1.95
CA SER A 88 -16.09 8.84 -3.05
C SER A 88 -14.78 9.13 -3.80
N GLU A 89 -13.64 9.04 -3.11
CA GLU A 89 -12.30 9.21 -3.70
C GLU A 89 -11.92 8.11 -4.71
N ASP A 90 -12.49 6.92 -4.55
CA ASP A 90 -12.21 5.72 -5.37
C ASP A 90 -13.25 5.49 -6.46
N GLU A 91 -14.33 6.26 -6.46
CA GLU A 91 -15.34 6.20 -7.50
C GLU A 91 -14.78 6.58 -8.87
N ALA A 92 -15.26 5.88 -9.91
CA ALA A 92 -14.84 6.09 -11.29
C ALA A 92 -15.09 7.53 -11.77
N ASN A 93 -16.21 8.14 -11.35
CA ASN A 93 -16.53 9.51 -11.70
C ASN A 93 -15.49 10.50 -11.11
N MET A 94 -15.17 10.36 -9.83
CA MET A 94 -14.16 11.21 -9.18
C MET A 94 -12.77 11.03 -9.80
N ALA A 95 -12.37 9.79 -10.07
CA ALA A 95 -11.12 9.48 -10.75
C ALA A 95 -11.05 10.12 -12.15
N TYR A 96 -12.15 10.04 -12.91
CA TYR A 96 -12.28 10.67 -14.22
C TYR A 96 -12.18 12.20 -14.15
N GLN A 97 -12.89 12.84 -13.22
CA GLN A 97 -12.84 14.30 -13.06
C GLN A 97 -11.41 14.79 -12.76
N LYS A 98 -10.69 14.11 -11.86
CA LYS A 98 -9.28 14.43 -11.56
C LYS A 98 -8.38 14.27 -12.79
N PHE A 99 -8.62 13.24 -13.60
CA PHE A 99 -7.88 13.02 -14.84
C PHE A 99 -8.16 14.12 -15.88
N VAL A 100 -9.43 14.44 -16.14
CA VAL A 100 -9.82 15.48 -17.12
C VAL A 100 -9.28 16.84 -16.72
N HIS A 101 -9.37 17.20 -15.45
CA HIS A 101 -8.83 18.47 -14.96
C HIS A 101 -7.32 18.59 -15.22
N ALA A 102 -6.55 17.52 -14.98
CA ALA A 102 -5.12 17.49 -15.28
C ALA A 102 -4.85 17.52 -16.80
N TRP A 103 -5.66 16.81 -17.58
CA TRP A 103 -5.59 16.79 -19.04
C TRP A 103 -5.80 18.18 -19.64
N GLU A 104 -6.86 18.87 -19.27
CA GLU A 104 -7.15 20.21 -19.79
C GLU A 104 -6.07 21.23 -19.41
N SER A 105 -5.52 21.13 -18.19
CA SER A 105 -4.39 21.93 -17.75
C SER A 105 -3.16 21.71 -18.66
N LEU A 106 -2.84 20.46 -18.97
CA LEU A 106 -1.73 20.11 -19.86
C LEU A 106 -1.98 20.48 -21.32
N VAL A 107 -3.22 20.43 -21.81
CA VAL A 107 -3.57 20.92 -23.15
C VAL A 107 -3.30 22.41 -23.27
N ARG A 108 -3.67 23.20 -22.24
CA ARG A 108 -3.38 24.65 -22.19
C ARG A 108 -1.87 24.93 -22.15
N GLU A 109 -1.11 24.15 -21.38
CA GLU A 109 0.35 24.24 -21.33
C GLU A 109 1.00 23.80 -22.66
N ARG A 110 0.46 22.78 -23.34
CA ARG A 110 0.99 22.26 -24.62
C ARG A 110 0.78 23.23 -25.78
N ALA A 111 -0.28 24.04 -25.75
CA ALA A 111 -0.41 25.16 -26.69
C ALA A 111 0.81 26.10 -26.64
N ARG A 112 1.57 26.08 -25.54
CA ARG A 112 2.84 26.81 -25.36
C ARG A 112 4.09 25.97 -25.65
N ASN A 113 4.03 24.63 -25.59
CA ASN A 113 5.20 23.74 -25.72
C ASN A 113 4.85 22.38 -26.39
N LYS A 114 5.50 22.01 -27.52
CA LYS A 114 5.01 20.95 -28.43
C LYS A 114 5.29 19.46 -28.08
N SER A 115 6.01 19.10 -27.01
CA SER A 115 6.76 17.81 -27.00
C SER A 115 6.21 16.60 -26.21
N LYS A 116 5.03 16.62 -25.56
CA LYS A 116 4.63 15.51 -24.64
C LYS A 116 3.36 14.76 -25.03
N SER A 117 3.37 13.44 -24.80
CA SER A 117 2.16 12.60 -24.79
C SER A 117 1.22 13.11 -23.70
N LEU A 118 0.11 13.71 -24.10
CA LEU A 118 -0.84 14.34 -23.18
C LEU A 118 -1.44 13.33 -22.18
N VAL A 119 -1.70 12.08 -22.61
CA VAL A 119 -2.46 11.10 -21.78
C VAL A 119 -1.62 10.63 -20.62
N LEU A 120 -0.41 10.15 -20.93
CA LEU A 120 0.51 9.63 -19.93
C LEU A 120 0.88 10.71 -18.92
N TRP A 121 1.16 11.92 -19.40
CA TRP A 121 1.54 13.01 -18.51
C TRP A 121 0.37 13.51 -17.64
N SER A 122 -0.87 13.44 -18.14
CA SER A 122 -2.06 13.74 -17.34
C SER A 122 -2.22 12.76 -16.20
N ILE A 123 -2.11 11.47 -16.48
CA ILE A 123 -2.16 10.41 -15.47
C ILE A 123 -1.05 10.59 -14.43
N VAL A 124 0.19 10.77 -14.89
CA VAL A 124 1.34 10.95 -14.00
C VAL A 124 1.12 12.16 -13.09
N ARG A 125 0.64 13.29 -13.63
CA ARG A 125 0.35 14.50 -12.85
C ARG A 125 -0.80 14.29 -11.87
N THR A 126 -1.88 13.61 -12.26
CA THR A 126 -3.04 13.33 -11.39
C THR A 126 -2.66 12.49 -10.18
N TYR A 127 -1.86 11.44 -10.37
CA TYR A 127 -1.54 10.48 -9.32
C TYR A 127 -0.13 10.66 -8.73
N PHE A 128 0.56 11.77 -9.01
CA PHE A 128 1.93 11.98 -8.56
C PHE A 128 2.06 11.92 -7.03
N GLY A 129 1.19 12.63 -6.30
CA GLY A 129 1.23 12.66 -4.84
C GLY A 129 1.03 11.29 -4.20
N GLU A 130 0.08 10.51 -4.72
CA GLU A 130 -0.16 9.13 -4.27
C GLU A 130 1.06 8.23 -4.57
N ASN A 131 1.63 8.34 -5.78
CA ASN A 131 2.83 7.59 -6.16
C ASN A 131 4.05 7.94 -5.30
N MET A 132 4.19 9.20 -4.85
CA MET A 132 5.27 9.57 -3.92
C MET A 132 5.10 8.91 -2.55
N LEU A 133 3.87 8.83 -2.03
CA LEU A 133 3.60 8.12 -0.79
C LEU A 133 3.85 6.61 -0.92
N ILE A 134 3.45 6.02 -2.05
CA ILE A 134 3.74 4.61 -2.38
C ILE A 134 5.26 4.38 -2.45
N ALA A 135 6.01 5.29 -3.06
CA ALA A 135 7.47 5.22 -3.13
C ALA A 135 8.12 5.27 -1.74
N PHE A 136 7.63 6.16 -0.88
CA PHE A 136 8.11 6.29 0.50
C PHE A 136 7.95 4.99 1.29
N TYR A 137 6.78 4.34 1.23
CA TYR A 137 6.58 3.04 1.86
C TYR A 137 7.49 1.95 1.26
N GLY A 138 7.65 1.94 -0.06
CA GLY A 138 8.58 1.02 -0.74
C GLY A 138 10.03 1.19 -0.28
N LEU A 139 10.46 2.44 -0.03
CA LEU A 139 11.81 2.75 0.45
C LEU A 139 12.02 2.25 1.88
N ILE A 140 11.10 2.55 2.80
CA ILE A 140 11.16 2.06 4.19
C ILE A 140 11.26 0.53 4.20
N ARG A 141 10.38 -0.14 3.45
CA ARG A 141 10.39 -1.60 3.31
C ARG A 141 11.75 -2.11 2.86
N THR A 142 12.31 -1.50 1.81
CA THR A 142 13.60 -1.90 1.23
C THR A 142 14.75 -1.76 2.22
N ILE A 143 14.79 -0.64 2.95
CA ILE A 143 15.79 -0.41 3.99
C ILE A 143 15.65 -1.42 5.14
N SER A 144 14.43 -1.67 5.64
CA SER A 144 14.19 -2.63 6.72
C SER A 144 14.60 -4.06 6.33
N VAL A 145 14.35 -4.46 5.09
CA VAL A 145 14.81 -5.75 4.55
C VAL A 145 16.34 -5.80 4.51
N ALA A 146 17.01 -4.74 4.04
CA ALA A 146 18.47 -4.69 3.95
C ALA A 146 19.17 -4.70 5.33
N VAL A 147 18.57 -4.08 6.34
CA VAL A 147 19.10 -4.04 7.72
C VAL A 147 18.93 -5.38 8.43
N SER A 148 17.91 -6.18 8.07
CA SER A 148 17.58 -7.43 8.77
C SER A 148 18.75 -8.43 8.89
N PRO A 149 19.53 -8.73 7.83
CA PRO A 149 20.70 -9.60 7.93
C PRO A 149 21.79 -9.08 8.86
N LEU A 150 21.99 -7.76 8.97
CA LEU A 150 22.99 -7.16 9.87
C LEU A 150 22.61 -7.37 11.34
N ILE A 151 21.32 -7.20 11.66
CA ILE A 151 20.81 -7.47 13.01
C ILE A 151 20.94 -8.95 13.35
N LEU A 152 20.63 -9.85 12.41
CA LEU A 152 20.81 -11.29 12.60
C LEU A 152 22.29 -11.65 12.79
N TYR A 153 23.19 -11.06 12.03
CA TYR A 153 24.64 -11.24 12.22
C TYR A 153 25.08 -10.78 13.61
N ALA A 154 24.59 -9.62 14.08
CA ALA A 154 24.86 -9.15 15.43
C ALA A 154 24.31 -10.09 16.51
N PHE A 155 23.13 -10.67 16.29
CA PHE A 155 22.52 -11.66 17.17
C PHE A 155 23.34 -12.95 17.25
N VAL A 156 23.78 -13.50 16.11
CA VAL A 156 24.65 -14.68 16.06
C VAL A 156 25.98 -14.41 16.77
N LYS A 157 26.60 -13.25 16.51
CA LYS A 157 27.85 -12.85 17.18
C LYS A 157 27.67 -12.70 18.70
N TYR A 158 26.52 -12.20 19.14
CA TYR A 158 26.17 -12.12 20.56
C TYR A 158 26.02 -13.53 21.17
N SER A 159 25.34 -14.43 20.48
CA SER A 159 25.10 -15.81 20.93
C SER A 159 26.36 -16.65 21.08
N ASN A 160 27.44 -16.31 20.36
CA ASN A 160 28.71 -17.03 20.41
C ASN A 160 29.68 -16.51 21.50
N ARG A 161 29.25 -15.56 22.35
CA ARG A 161 30.10 -15.04 23.44
C ARG A 161 30.08 -15.98 24.64
N THR A 162 31.25 -16.14 25.27
CA THR A 162 31.41 -16.94 26.49
C THR A 162 30.70 -16.31 27.69
N GLU A 163 30.68 -14.98 27.78
CA GLU A 163 29.97 -14.22 28.83
C GLU A 163 29.07 -13.14 28.19
N PRO A 164 27.84 -13.50 27.80
CA PRO A 164 26.92 -12.58 27.13
C PRO A 164 26.20 -11.66 28.14
N ASP A 165 26.22 -10.35 27.87
CA ASP A 165 25.41 -9.37 28.61
C ASP A 165 23.94 -9.37 28.15
N LEU A 166 23.03 -9.75 29.06
CA LEU A 166 21.59 -9.83 28.79
C LEU A 166 21.01 -8.53 28.21
N ARG A 167 21.48 -7.37 28.66
CA ARG A 167 20.95 -6.07 28.20
C ARG A 167 21.26 -5.85 26.72
N GLN A 168 22.46 -6.23 26.29
CA GLN A 168 22.85 -6.17 24.88
C GLN A 168 22.02 -7.13 24.02
N GLY A 169 21.81 -8.38 24.48
CA GLY A 169 20.98 -9.35 23.78
C GLY A 169 19.53 -8.87 23.61
N LEU A 170 18.94 -8.34 24.69
CA LEU A 170 17.59 -7.78 24.66
C LEU A 170 17.49 -6.61 23.68
N SER A 171 18.49 -5.71 23.66
CA SER A 171 18.51 -4.60 22.71
C SER A 171 18.51 -5.07 21.25
N ILE A 172 19.30 -6.09 20.91
CA ILE A 172 19.35 -6.65 19.55
C ILE A 172 17.98 -7.23 19.13
N VAL A 173 17.35 -8.01 20.02
CA VAL A 173 16.02 -8.60 19.76
C VAL A 173 14.94 -7.51 19.63
N CYS A 174 14.96 -6.48 20.48
CA CYS A 174 14.05 -5.34 20.35
C CYS A 174 14.22 -4.62 19.00
N PHE A 175 15.46 -4.38 18.55
CA PHE A 175 15.74 -3.80 17.24
C PHE A 175 15.23 -4.69 16.10
N LEU A 176 15.38 -6.01 16.21
CA LEU A 176 14.85 -6.96 15.23
C LEU A 176 13.32 -6.85 15.12
N ILE A 177 12.61 -6.88 16.25
CA ILE A 177 11.14 -6.76 16.28
C ILE A 177 10.71 -5.43 15.65
N VAL A 178 11.29 -4.32 16.06
CA VAL A 178 10.96 -2.99 15.53
C VAL A 178 11.20 -2.94 14.02
N THR A 179 12.34 -3.44 13.55
CA THR A 179 12.66 -3.49 12.11
C THR A 179 11.63 -4.31 11.34
N LYS A 180 11.22 -5.47 11.86
CA LYS A 180 10.21 -6.33 11.24
C LYS A 180 8.81 -5.70 11.23
N LEU A 181 8.45 -4.93 12.26
CA LEU A 181 7.20 -4.17 12.27
C LEU A 181 7.18 -3.12 11.17
N PHE A 182 8.26 -2.34 11.01
CA PHE A 182 8.38 -1.36 9.93
C PHE A 182 8.34 -2.01 8.55
N GLU A 183 9.09 -3.10 8.34
CA GLU A 183 9.06 -3.89 7.10
C GLU A 183 7.62 -4.32 6.77
N SER A 184 6.92 -4.90 7.74
CA SER A 184 5.60 -5.49 7.55
C SER A 184 4.51 -4.44 7.30
N LEU A 185 4.52 -3.34 8.05
CA LEU A 185 3.55 -2.24 7.88
C LEU A 185 3.78 -1.50 6.55
N SER A 186 5.03 -1.15 6.27
CA SER A 186 5.36 -0.45 5.02
C SER A 186 5.05 -1.30 3.79
N GLN A 187 5.28 -2.62 3.83
CA GLN A 187 4.91 -3.52 2.73
C GLN A 187 3.40 -3.52 2.49
N ARG A 188 2.58 -3.61 3.55
CA ARG A 188 1.11 -3.61 3.41
C ARG A 188 0.60 -2.30 2.83
N HIS A 189 1.09 -1.17 3.33
CA HIS A 189 0.70 0.13 2.78
C HIS A 189 1.19 0.35 1.36
N TRP A 190 2.40 -0.10 1.02
CA TRP A 190 2.91 -0.07 -0.33
C TRP A 190 1.99 -0.85 -1.29
N PHE A 191 1.68 -2.10 -0.96
CA PHE A 191 0.83 -2.96 -1.80
C PHE A 191 -0.59 -2.41 -1.97
N PHE A 192 -1.23 -2.05 -0.85
CA PHE A 192 -2.60 -1.54 -0.86
C PHE A 192 -2.71 -0.24 -1.65
N ASN A 193 -1.84 0.74 -1.37
CA ASN A 193 -1.90 2.03 -2.05
C ASN A 193 -1.56 1.92 -3.54
N SER A 194 -0.57 1.08 -3.89
CA SER A 194 -0.24 0.83 -5.30
C SER A 194 -1.41 0.21 -6.06
N ARG A 195 -2.10 -0.77 -5.46
CA ARG A 195 -3.27 -1.40 -6.08
C ARG A 195 -4.44 -0.43 -6.21
N ARG A 196 -4.72 0.33 -5.16
CA ARG A 196 -5.78 1.36 -5.13
C ARG A 196 -5.54 2.46 -6.17
N SER A 197 -4.31 2.95 -6.31
CA SER A 197 -3.95 3.96 -7.32
C SER A 197 -4.12 3.42 -8.74
N GLY A 198 -3.68 2.19 -8.99
CA GLY A 198 -3.88 1.47 -10.26
C GLY A 198 -5.34 1.31 -10.66
N LEU A 199 -6.20 0.94 -9.72
CA LEU A 199 -7.65 0.83 -9.94
C LEU A 199 -8.27 2.17 -10.34
N LYS A 200 -7.91 3.27 -9.65
CA LYS A 200 -8.39 4.61 -10.00
C LYS A 200 -7.96 5.03 -11.41
N MET A 201 -6.70 4.80 -11.76
CA MET A 201 -6.15 5.09 -13.09
C MET A 201 -6.87 4.30 -14.19
N ARG A 202 -7.11 3.01 -13.98
CA ARG A 202 -7.90 2.16 -14.89
C ARG A 202 -9.32 2.68 -15.04
N SER A 203 -10.01 2.97 -13.94
CA SER A 203 -11.40 3.47 -13.95
C SER A 203 -11.53 4.80 -14.68
N ALA A 204 -10.62 5.75 -14.43
CA ALA A 204 -10.61 7.04 -15.11
C ALA A 204 -10.44 6.88 -16.64
N LEU A 205 -9.50 6.03 -17.07
CA LEU A 205 -9.27 5.72 -18.48
C LEU A 205 -10.50 5.08 -19.13
N MET A 206 -11.13 4.10 -18.45
CA MET A 206 -12.34 3.45 -18.97
C MET A 206 -13.48 4.45 -19.19
N VAL A 207 -13.72 5.36 -18.22
CA VAL A 207 -14.76 6.40 -18.34
C VAL A 207 -14.43 7.37 -19.48
N ALA A 208 -13.18 7.83 -19.59
CA ALA A 208 -12.75 8.75 -20.64
C ALA A 208 -13.00 8.18 -22.05
N VAL A 209 -12.73 6.88 -22.21
CA VAL A 209 -12.86 6.17 -23.48
C VAL A 209 -14.31 5.95 -23.84
N TYR A 210 -15.11 5.51 -22.87
CA TYR A 210 -16.56 5.37 -23.05
C TYR A 210 -17.22 6.69 -23.47
N GLN A 211 -16.89 7.80 -22.79
CA GLN A 211 -17.41 9.12 -23.17
C GLN A 211 -16.94 9.57 -24.56
N LYS A 212 -15.69 9.28 -24.93
CA LYS A 212 -15.16 9.63 -26.26
C LYS A 212 -15.89 8.88 -27.36
N GLN A 213 -16.22 7.61 -27.15
CA GLN A 213 -16.92 6.78 -28.13
C GLN A 213 -18.35 7.23 -28.36
N LEU A 214 -19.09 7.57 -27.31
CA LEU A 214 -20.46 8.09 -27.44
C LEU A 214 -20.53 9.40 -28.25
N LYS A 215 -19.42 10.14 -28.34
CA LYS A 215 -19.31 11.42 -29.07
C LYS A 215 -18.68 11.30 -30.46
N LEU A 216 -18.23 10.12 -30.88
CA LEU A 216 -17.58 9.91 -32.18
C LEU A 216 -18.64 9.67 -33.28
N SER A 217 -18.58 10.45 -34.37
CA SER A 217 -19.48 10.30 -35.51
C SER A 217 -19.13 9.09 -36.38
N ASN A 218 -20.10 8.57 -37.15
CA ASN A 218 -19.94 7.41 -38.05
C ASN A 218 -18.78 7.56 -39.06
N SER A 219 -18.39 8.79 -39.42
CA SER A 219 -17.34 9.06 -40.42
C SER A 219 -15.92 8.77 -39.93
N ALA A 220 -15.68 8.76 -38.62
CA ALA A 220 -14.39 8.37 -38.03
C ALA A 220 -14.19 6.84 -37.90
N ARG A 221 -15.18 6.04 -38.33
CA ARG A 221 -15.28 4.59 -38.07
C ARG A 221 -14.71 3.70 -39.20
N THR A 222 -13.87 4.25 -40.06
CA THR A 222 -13.53 3.64 -41.37
C THR A 222 -12.36 2.65 -41.36
N ARG A 223 -11.63 2.49 -40.25
CA ARG A 223 -10.48 1.54 -40.14
C ARG A 223 -10.62 0.46 -39.07
N HIS A 224 -11.34 0.72 -37.99
CA HIS A 224 -11.62 -0.24 -36.92
C HIS A 224 -13.05 -0.04 -36.42
N SER A 225 -13.75 -1.12 -36.11
CA SER A 225 -15.07 -1.05 -35.51
C SER A 225 -14.99 -0.38 -34.14
N ALA A 226 -16.10 0.23 -33.69
CA ALA A 226 -16.17 0.83 -32.37
C ALA A 226 -15.86 -0.20 -31.26
N GLY A 227 -16.28 -1.46 -31.43
CA GLY A 227 -16.02 -2.56 -30.50
C GLY A 227 -14.54 -2.97 -30.43
N GLU A 228 -13.83 -3.00 -31.56
CA GLU A 228 -12.38 -3.28 -31.57
C GLU A 228 -11.60 -2.17 -30.85
N ILE A 229 -11.99 -0.89 -31.05
CA ILE A 229 -11.38 0.25 -30.36
C ILE A 229 -11.61 0.17 -28.85
N VAL A 230 -12.83 -0.22 -28.39
CA VAL A 230 -13.08 -0.49 -26.97
C VAL A 230 -12.14 -1.56 -26.46
N ASN A 231 -12.01 -2.66 -27.18
CA ASN A 231 -11.25 -3.82 -26.72
C ASN A 231 -9.76 -3.49 -26.55
N TYR A 232 -9.14 -2.84 -27.54
CA TYR A 232 -7.73 -2.43 -27.42
C TYR A 232 -7.51 -1.49 -26.25
N ILE A 233 -8.37 -0.49 -26.10
CA ILE A 233 -8.19 0.49 -25.02
C ILE A 233 -8.53 -0.11 -23.66
N ALA A 234 -9.46 -1.07 -23.57
CA ALA A 234 -9.75 -1.78 -22.34
C ALA A 234 -8.53 -2.56 -21.84
N VAL A 235 -7.81 -3.21 -22.76
CA VAL A 235 -6.54 -3.89 -22.48
C VAL A 235 -5.45 -2.88 -22.09
N ASP A 236 -5.33 -1.76 -22.78
CA ASP A 236 -4.36 -0.73 -22.44
C ASP A 236 -4.65 -0.08 -21.08
N ALA A 237 -5.91 0.22 -20.78
CA ALA A 237 -6.35 0.75 -19.49
C ALA A 237 -6.10 -0.25 -18.35
N TYR A 238 -6.26 -1.55 -18.60
CA TYR A 238 -5.87 -2.60 -17.66
C TYR A 238 -4.37 -2.56 -17.39
N ARG A 239 -3.53 -2.59 -18.45
CA ARG A 239 -2.07 -2.54 -18.33
C ARG A 239 -1.59 -1.29 -17.61
N MET A 240 -2.21 -0.16 -17.91
CA MET A 240 -2.03 1.11 -17.23
C MET A 240 -2.36 0.97 -15.73
N GLY A 241 -3.48 0.36 -15.35
CA GLY A 241 -3.81 0.10 -13.94
C GLY A 241 -2.80 -0.79 -13.20
N GLU A 242 -2.14 -1.71 -13.89
CA GLU A 242 -1.08 -2.55 -13.29
C GLU A 242 0.27 -1.82 -13.20
N PHE A 243 0.48 -0.76 -13.97
CA PHE A 243 1.77 -0.08 -14.09
C PHE A 243 2.35 0.42 -12.76
N PRO A 244 1.60 1.09 -11.85
CA PRO A 244 2.16 1.56 -10.58
C PRO A 244 2.84 0.46 -9.77
N TRP A 245 2.21 -0.72 -9.71
CA TRP A 245 2.76 -1.87 -8.99
C TRP A 245 4.12 -2.29 -9.55
N TRP A 246 4.18 -2.54 -10.86
CA TRP A 246 5.41 -2.97 -11.52
C TRP A 246 6.50 -1.92 -11.46
N PHE A 247 6.13 -0.64 -11.60
CA PHE A 247 7.06 0.47 -11.45
C PHE A 247 7.72 0.46 -10.07
N HIS A 248 6.92 0.40 -8.99
CA HIS A 248 7.47 0.38 -7.64
C HIS A 248 8.25 -0.90 -7.32
N MET A 249 7.79 -2.05 -7.81
CA MET A 249 8.50 -3.32 -7.66
C MET A 249 9.87 -3.28 -8.34
N THR A 250 9.97 -2.68 -9.53
CA THR A 250 11.21 -2.66 -10.32
C THR A 250 12.32 -1.90 -9.60
N TRP A 251 12.07 -0.64 -9.20
CA TRP A 251 13.13 0.15 -8.56
C TRP A 251 13.44 -0.33 -7.14
N THR A 252 12.45 -0.80 -6.37
CA THR A 252 12.70 -1.36 -5.03
C THR A 252 13.52 -2.64 -5.11
N SER A 253 13.26 -3.51 -6.08
CA SER A 253 14.04 -4.73 -6.29
C SER A 253 15.47 -4.43 -6.72
N ALA A 254 15.66 -3.46 -7.63
CA ALA A 254 16.99 -3.01 -8.04
C ALA A 254 17.78 -2.44 -6.86
N LEU A 255 17.15 -1.57 -6.05
CA LEU A 255 17.77 -1.03 -4.84
C LEU A 255 18.07 -2.14 -3.82
N GLN A 256 17.16 -3.08 -3.61
CA GLN A 256 17.34 -4.21 -2.71
C GLN A 256 18.53 -5.07 -3.14
N LEU A 257 18.71 -5.32 -4.44
CA LEU A 257 19.85 -6.06 -4.97
C LEU A 257 21.17 -5.36 -4.64
N VAL A 258 21.26 -4.06 -4.92
CA VAL A 258 22.46 -3.25 -4.64
C VAL A 258 22.78 -3.28 -3.14
N LEU A 259 21.78 -3.07 -2.28
CA LEU A 259 21.96 -3.10 -0.83
C LEU A 259 22.37 -4.49 -0.33
N SER A 260 21.79 -5.56 -0.88
CA SER A 260 22.11 -6.94 -0.48
C SER A 260 23.56 -7.30 -0.83
N ILE A 261 24.03 -6.88 -2.01
CA ILE A 261 25.45 -7.04 -2.40
C ILE A 261 26.36 -6.26 -1.44
N GLY A 262 25.99 -5.02 -1.10
CA GLY A 262 26.75 -4.21 -0.15
C GLY A 262 26.83 -4.84 1.24
N VAL A 263 25.71 -5.35 1.76
CA VAL A 263 25.67 -6.07 3.05
C VAL A 263 26.49 -7.34 3.01
N LEU A 264 26.40 -8.14 1.93
CA LEU A 264 27.19 -9.36 1.78
C LEU A 264 28.69 -9.07 1.82
N TYR A 265 29.14 -8.06 1.08
CA TYR A 265 30.54 -7.64 1.07
C TYR A 265 30.99 -7.14 2.45
N GLY A 266 30.12 -6.42 3.17
CA GLY A 266 30.41 -5.93 4.52
C GLY A 266 30.47 -7.01 5.60
N VAL A 267 29.61 -8.04 5.52
CA VAL A 267 29.54 -9.12 6.53
C VAL A 267 30.61 -10.19 6.30
N VAL A 268 30.86 -10.57 5.04
CA VAL A 268 31.84 -11.63 4.70
C VAL A 268 33.26 -11.04 4.53
N GLY A 269 33.39 -9.74 4.31
CA GLY A 269 34.66 -9.08 3.99
C GLY A 269 35.17 -9.43 2.58
N ILE A 270 36.34 -8.88 2.22
CA ILE A 270 37.07 -9.18 0.95
C ILE A 270 37.35 -10.70 0.79
N GLY A 271 37.26 -11.49 1.85
CA GLY A 271 37.44 -12.95 1.84
C GLY A 271 36.36 -13.75 1.09
N ALA A 272 35.28 -13.11 0.63
CA ALA A 272 34.28 -13.74 -0.24
C ALA A 272 34.75 -13.90 -1.70
N LEU A 273 35.87 -13.28 -2.09
CA LEU A 273 36.50 -13.61 -3.37
C LEU A 273 37.07 -15.02 -3.27
N PRO A 274 36.62 -16.00 -4.08
CA PRO A 274 37.32 -17.27 -4.18
C PRO A 274 38.66 -16.98 -4.85
N GLY A 275 39.72 -16.74 -4.07
CA GLY A 275 40.99 -16.31 -4.63
C GLY A 275 42.08 -15.80 -3.69
N ARG A 276 42.04 -16.08 -2.39
CA ARG A 276 43.25 -15.98 -1.53
C ARG A 276 43.33 -17.16 -0.57
N ALA A 277 43.50 -18.35 -1.16
CA ALA A 277 44.36 -19.36 -0.56
C ALA A 277 45.77 -19.09 -1.11
N SER A 278 46.64 -18.55 -0.27
CA SER A 278 48.09 -18.49 -0.49
C SER A 278 48.75 -18.58 0.87
#